data_AF-A0A7W4VZZ9-F1
#
_entry.id   AF-A0A7W4VZZ9-F1
#
_cell.length_a   1.000
_cell.length_b   1.000
_cell.length_c   1.000
_cell.angle_alpha   90.00
_cell.angle_beta   90.00
_cell.angle_gamma   90.00
#
_symmetry.space_group_name_H-M   'P 1'
#
loop_
_entity.id
_entity.type
_entity.pdbx_description
1 polymer ?
#
loop_
_entity_poly.entity_id
_entity_poly.type
_entity_poly.pdbx_seq_one_letter_code
_entity_poly.pdbx_strand_id
1 'polypeptide(L)' 'MSDVGSDDLARLLRWENAGGAWRVLHRTDDEIAVALLTCDGGTEMERLTSGSADVREHVGDRDVS' A
#
# COMPACT_ATOMS: atom_id res chain seq x y z
N MET A 1 15.26 12.73 -13.34
CA MET A 1 15.08 11.61 -12.39
C MET A 1 14.22 12.12 -11.24
N SER A 2 12.94 12.33 -11.52
CA SER A 2 11.96 12.85 -10.57
C SER A 2 10.72 11.97 -10.71
N ASP A 3 10.91 10.69 -10.44
CA ASP A 3 9.85 9.67 -10.35
C ASP A 3 10.13 8.81 -9.11
N VAL A 4 10.67 9.45 -8.07
CA VAL A 4 10.68 8.81 -6.75
C VAL A 4 9.33 9.20 -6.18
N GLY A 5 8.36 8.30 -6.31
CA GLY A 5 7.11 8.42 -5.56
C GLY A 5 7.38 8.60 -4.07
N SER A 6 6.33 8.89 -3.30
CA SER A 6 6.47 9.12 -1.87
C SER A 6 7.19 7.94 -1.19
N ASP A 7 7.82 8.17 -0.03
CA ASP A 7 8.46 7.10 0.76
C ASP A 7 7.47 5.95 1.03
N ASP A 8 6.21 6.30 1.27
CA ASP A 8 5.10 5.36 1.41
C ASP A 8 4.87 4.50 0.16
N LEU A 9 4.92 5.09 -1.04
CA LEU A 9 4.81 4.34 -2.30
C LEU A 9 6.02 3.44 -2.49
N ALA A 10 7.23 3.94 -2.23
CA ALA A 10 8.44 3.15 -2.31
C ALA A 10 8.39 1.94 -1.36
N ARG A 11 7.82 2.12 -0.17
CA ARG A 11 7.60 1.06 0.81
C ARG A 11 6.58 0.03 0.34
N LEU A 12 5.44 0.47 -0.19
CA LEU A 12 4.40 -0.41 -0.73
C LEU A 12 4.93 -1.23 -1.91
N LEU A 13 5.59 -0.58 -2.87
CA LEU A 13 6.22 -1.25 -4.02
C LEU A 13 7.29 -2.24 -3.58
N ARG A 14 8.10 -1.91 -2.57
CA ARG A 14 9.09 -2.83 -2.02
C ARG A 14 8.44 -4.06 -1.40
N TRP A 15 7.30 -3.89 -0.72
CA TRP A 15 6.53 -5.00 -0.16
C TRP A 15 6.03 -5.94 -1.26
N GLU A 16 5.43 -5.38 -2.31
CA GLU A 16 4.96 -6.15 -3.47
C GLU A 16 6.10 -6.87 -4.19
N ASN A 17 7.24 -6.21 -4.39
CA ASN A 17 8.43 -6.82 -5.00
C ASN A 17 9.01 -7.96 -4.15
N ALA A 18 8.80 -7.95 -2.84
CA ALA A 18 9.16 -9.06 -1.95
C ALA A 18 8.14 -10.22 -1.98
N GLY A 19 7.06 -10.10 -2.76
CA GLY A 19 5.95 -11.06 -2.80
C GLY A 19 4.97 -10.90 -1.63
N GLY A 20 5.03 -9.79 -0.90
CA GLY A 20 4.11 -9.49 0.19
C GLY A 20 2.74 -9.08 -0.35
N ALA A 21 1.69 -9.72 0.16
CA ALA A 21 0.32 -9.30 -0.09
C ALA A 21 -0.01 -8.07 0.76
N TRP A 22 -0.93 -7.24 0.30
CA TRP A 22 -1.49 -6.14 1.08
C TRP A 22 -3.00 -6.11 0.86
N ARG A 23 -3.75 -5.37 1.68
CA ARG A 23 -5.18 -5.12 1.47
C ARG A 23 -5.57 -3.72 1.91
N VAL A 24 -6.58 -3.14 1.27
CA VAL A 24 -7.12 -1.84 1.70
C VAL A 24 -7.90 -2.03 2.99
N LEU A 25 -7.65 -1.16 3.96
CA LEU A 25 -8.37 -1.13 5.24
C LEU A 25 -9.41 -0.03 5.25
N HIS A 26 -9.00 1.16 4.78
CA HIS A 26 -9.90 2.28 4.56
C HIS A 26 -9.31 3.21 3.51
N ARG A 27 -10.20 3.94 2.84
CA ARG A 27 -9.84 4.98 1.88
C ARG A 27 -10.75 6.18 2.04
N THR A 28 -10.16 7.35 1.97
CA THR A 28 -10.82 8.66 1.89
C THR A 28 -10.23 9.45 0.72
N ASP A 29 -10.75 10.64 0.46
CA ASP A 29 -10.20 11.53 -0.58
C ASP A 29 -8.74 11.93 -0.31
N ASP A 30 -8.39 12.15 0.97
CA ASP A 30 -7.08 12.64 1.38
C ASP A 30 -6.14 11.55 1.89
N GLU A 31 -6.66 10.45 2.44
CA GLU A 31 -5.87 9.41 3.11
C GLU A 31 -6.27 8.01 2.67
N ILE A 32 -5.31 7.10 2.59
CA ILE A 32 -5.53 5.68 2.43
C ILE A 32 -4.72 4.89 3.46
N ALA A 33 -5.31 3.83 4.02
CA ALA A 33 -4.59 2.87 4.84
C ALA A 33 -4.69 1.47 4.26
N VAL A 34 -3.55 0.79 4.20
CA VAL A 34 -3.43 -0.60 3.75
C VAL A 34 -2.76 -1.45 4.84
N ALA A 35 -3.21 -2.69 4.99
CA ALA A 35 -2.53 -3.70 5.78
C ALA A 35 -1.54 -4.42 4.89
N LEU A 36 -0.28 -4.46 5.30
CA LEU A 36 0.76 -5.30 4.73
C LEU A 36 0.66 -6.67 5.40
N LEU A 37 0.34 -7.69 4.62
CA LEU A 37 0.06 -9.06 5.07
C LEU A 37 1.31 -9.92 4.94
N THR A 38 1.49 -10.88 5.85
CA THR A 38 2.51 -11.93 5.71
C THR A 38 2.48 -12.55 4.30
N CYS A 39 3.60 -13.13 3.85
CA CYS A 39 3.65 -13.85 2.57
C CYS A 39 2.64 -15.02 2.49
N ASP A 40 2.21 -15.56 3.63
CA ASP A 40 1.13 -16.56 3.73
C ASP A 40 -0.29 -15.93 3.70
N GLY A 41 -0.39 -14.62 3.47
CA GLY A 41 -1.63 -13.88 3.19
C GLY A 41 -2.58 -13.68 4.37
N GLY A 42 -2.33 -14.29 5.52
CA GLY A 42 -3.32 -14.35 6.60
C GLY A 42 -3.20 -13.28 7.70
N THR A 43 -2.02 -12.72 7.93
CA THR A 43 -1.75 -11.92 9.14
C THR A 43 -1.25 -10.53 8.79
N GLU A 44 -1.87 -9.50 9.36
CA GLU A 44 -1.35 -8.12 9.29
C GLU A 44 0.00 -8.06 10.02
N MET A 45 1.07 -7.83 9.26
CA MET A 45 2.42 -7.56 9.79
C MET A 45 2.55 -6.10 10.15
N GLU A 46 2.03 -5.23 9.29
CA GLU A 46 2.18 -3.79 9.41
C GLU A 46 1.02 -3.07 8.75
N ARG A 47 0.75 -1.85 9.22
CA ARG A 47 -0.18 -0.93 8.59
C ARG A 47 0.57 0.24 8.00
N LEU A 48 0.33 0.50 6.72
CA LEU A 48 0.80 1.68 6.01
C LEU A 48 -0.37 2.65 5.84
N THR A 49 -0.26 3.84 6.40
CA THR A 49 -1.21 4.94 6.20
C THR A 49 -0.50 6.06 5.46
N SER A 50 -1.10 6.55 4.37
CA SER A 50 -0.51 7.60 3.55
C SER A 50 -1.56 8.60 3.06
N GLY A 51 -1.20 9.88 3.07
CA GLY A 51 -1.96 10.96 2.43
C GLY A 51 -1.54 11.22 0.98
N SER A 52 -0.48 10.54 0.53
CA SER A 52 0.13 10.80 -0.77
C SER A 52 -0.78 10.39 -1.92
N ALA A 53 -0.92 11.29 -2.91
CA ALA A 53 -1.70 11.03 -4.10
C ALA A 53 -1.17 9.83 -4.89
N ASP A 54 0.15 9.70 -4.97
CA ASP A 54 0.80 8.61 -5.69
C ASP A 54 0.50 7.21 -5.10
N VAL A 55 0.34 7.11 -3.78
CA VAL A 55 -0.12 5.85 -3.13
C VAL A 55 -1.59 5.58 -3.46
N ARG A 56 -2.44 6.61 -3.41
CA ARG A 56 -3.88 6.48 -3.75
C ARG A 56 -4.09 6.10 -5.23
N GLU A 57 -3.29 6.66 -6.12
CA GLU A 57 -3.27 6.34 -7.56
C GLU A 57 -2.74 4.92 -7.82
N HIS A 58 -1.66 4.52 -7.13
CA HIS A 58 -1.11 3.17 -7.23
C HIS A 58 -2.08 2.11 -6.74
N VAL A 59 -2.72 2.31 -5.58
CA VAL A 59 -3.73 1.37 -5.07
C VAL A 59 -4.93 1.31 -6.02
N GLY A 60 -5.42 2.46 -6.50
CA GLY A 60 -6.53 2.51 -7.45
C GLY A 60 -7.77 1.80 -6.90
N ASP A 61 -8.49 1.06 -7.73
CA ASP A 61 -9.66 0.24 -7.33
C ASP A 61 -9.29 -1.18 -6.87
N ARG A 62 -8.01 -1.47 -6.58
CA ARG A 62 -7.58 -2.80 -6.14
C ARG A 62 -8.03 -3.06 -4.71
N ASP A 63 -9.23 -3.60 -4.57
CA ASP A 63 -9.71 -4.24 -3.35
C ASP A 63 -9.35 -5.72 -3.43
N VAL A 64 -8.14 -6.06 -2.98
CA VAL A 64 -7.72 -7.46 -2.88
C VAL A 64 -8.39 -8.06 -1.65
N SER A 65 -9.52 -8.71 -1.89
CA SER A 65 -10.32 -9.49 -0.93
C SER A 65 -9.67 -10.82 -0.54
#